data_AF-A0A0J6W1C4-F1
#
_entry.id   AF-A0A0J6W1C4-F1
#
_cell.length_a   1.000
_cell.length_b   1.000
_cell.length_c   1.000
_cell.angle_alpha   90.00
_cell.angle_beta   90.00
_cell.angle_gamma   90.00
#
_symmetry.space_group_name_H-M   'P 1'
#
loop_
_entity.id
_entity.type
_entity.pdbx_description
1 polymer ?
#
loop_
_entity_poly.entity_id
_entity_poly.type
_entity_poly.pdbx_seq_one_letter_code
_entity_poly.pdbx_strand_id
1 'polypeptide(L)'
;MATVNWYTTKGGRRWRVRYRTPDRRQTDKRGFTTKRDALLFAAKIEVDKAAGAFVPSSAGQMTVSELADTWLQKKHRSAAPSHYRTLESSWRTKVAPSWGTRRIADVTTHEVEAWIADLVGNGSGTTTVRRAHSVLAGILGDAVKARRLTANPARDVENLPRRGSRRHTYLTAAEVHRLADQAAGYRTLVLILAFCGLRWSEAIALRVGDVNSCVAG
;
A
#
# COMPACT_ATOMS: atom_id res chain seq x y z
N MET A 1 -34.78 11.16 -0.29
CA MET A 1 -34.99 11.73 -1.63
C MET A 1 -34.18 13.02 -1.78
N ALA A 2 -33.44 13.15 -2.88
CA ALA A 2 -32.69 14.36 -3.20
C ALA A 2 -33.65 15.47 -3.68
N THR A 3 -33.40 16.72 -3.29
CA THR A 3 -34.16 17.91 -3.73
C THR A 3 -33.31 18.79 -4.63
N VAL A 4 -33.89 19.24 -5.76
CA VAL A 4 -33.20 20.07 -6.76
C VAL A 4 -33.82 21.46 -6.76
N ASN A 5 -33.03 22.47 -6.40
CA ASN A 5 -33.48 23.86 -6.33
C ASN A 5 -32.55 24.75 -7.18
N TRP A 6 -33.07 25.83 -7.74
CA TRP A 6 -32.24 26.85 -8.39
C TRP A 6 -31.89 27.96 -7.40
N TYR A 7 -30.82 28.70 -7.68
CA TYR A 7 -30.40 29.90 -6.95
C TYR A 7 -29.68 30.86 -7.90
N THR A 8 -29.63 32.13 -7.53
CA THR A 8 -29.02 33.19 -8.36
C THR A 8 -27.58 33.46 -7.90
N THR A 9 -26.69 33.69 -8.86
CA THR A 9 -25.31 34.15 -8.64
C THR A 9 -25.04 35.40 -9.46
N LYS A 10 -23.91 36.10 -9.21
CA LYS A 10 -23.49 37.25 -10.05
C LYS A 10 -23.37 36.89 -11.55
N GLY A 11 -23.08 35.62 -11.87
CA GLY A 11 -22.98 35.10 -13.23
C GLY A 11 -24.22 34.36 -13.74
N GLY A 12 -25.40 34.61 -13.15
CA GLY A 12 -26.68 34.04 -13.62
C GLY A 12 -27.24 32.91 -12.75
N ARG A 13 -28.30 32.27 -13.25
CA ARG A 13 -29.03 31.19 -12.56
C ARG A 13 -28.19 29.91 -12.51
N ARG A 14 -28.10 29.29 -11.34
CA ARG A 14 -27.45 28.00 -11.12
C ARG A 14 -28.39 27.05 -10.37
N TRP A 15 -28.10 25.77 -10.44
CA TRP A 15 -28.85 24.71 -9.78
C TRP A 15 -28.03 24.08 -8.67
N ARG A 16 -28.71 23.64 -7.61
CA ARG A 16 -28.15 22.88 -6.49
C ARG A 16 -28.98 21.64 -6.22
N VAL A 17 -28.30 20.58 -5.79
CA VAL A 17 -28.90 19.31 -5.39
C VAL A 17 -28.61 19.10 -3.91
N ARG A 18 -29.63 19.04 -3.06
CA ARG A 18 -29.53 18.68 -1.64
C ARG A 18 -29.89 17.21 -1.47
N TYR A 19 -29.07 16.45 -0.78
CA TYR A 19 -29.31 15.02 -0.57
C TYR A 19 -28.79 14.57 0.79
N ARG A 20 -29.31 13.45 1.31
CA ARG A 20 -28.78 12.80 2.51
C ARG A 20 -27.80 11.70 2.13
N THR A 21 -26.67 11.62 2.83
CA THR A 21 -25.72 10.50 2.73
C THR A 21 -26.30 9.26 3.45
N PRO A 22 -25.78 8.06 3.17
CA PRO A 22 -26.12 6.84 3.92
C PRO A 22 -25.95 6.99 5.43
N ASP A 23 -24.99 7.82 5.87
CA ASP A 23 -24.71 8.13 7.27
C ASP A 23 -25.69 9.15 7.88
N ARG A 24 -26.85 9.36 7.23
CA ARG A 24 -27.92 10.30 7.61
C ARG A 24 -27.53 11.79 7.65
N ARG A 25 -26.33 12.16 7.20
CA ARG A 25 -25.92 13.58 7.08
C ARG A 25 -26.54 14.23 5.86
N GLN A 26 -26.96 15.48 5.98
CA GLN A 26 -27.47 16.26 4.86
C GLN A 26 -26.32 17.05 4.21
N THR A 27 -26.19 16.94 2.90
CA THR A 27 -25.15 17.63 2.12
C THR A 27 -25.75 18.20 0.84
N ASP A 28 -25.00 19.04 0.14
CA ASP A 28 -25.44 19.64 -1.11
C ASP A 28 -24.30 19.80 -2.12
N LYS A 29 -24.64 19.64 -3.40
CA LYS A 29 -23.76 19.97 -4.52
C LYS A 29 -24.36 21.15 -5.28
N ARG A 30 -23.56 22.18 -5.52
CA ARG A 30 -23.97 23.46 -6.14
C ARG A 30 -23.22 23.68 -7.46
N GLY A 31 -23.68 24.64 -8.25
CA GLY A 31 -22.94 25.16 -9.41
C GLY A 31 -23.37 24.60 -10.78
N PHE A 32 -24.38 23.74 -10.84
CA PHE A 32 -24.89 23.21 -12.10
C PHE A 32 -25.49 24.35 -12.95
N THR A 33 -25.18 24.36 -14.24
CA THR A 33 -25.69 25.36 -15.20
C THR A 33 -27.12 25.04 -15.64
N THR A 34 -27.46 23.76 -15.79
CA THR A 34 -28.80 23.32 -16.22
C THR A 34 -29.54 22.52 -15.15
N LYS A 35 -30.88 22.53 -15.21
CA LYS A 35 -31.72 21.66 -14.37
C LYS A 35 -31.47 20.18 -14.66
N ARG A 36 -31.21 19.86 -15.94
CA ARG A 36 -30.96 18.50 -16.42
C ARG A 36 -29.72 17.90 -15.76
N ASP A 37 -28.61 18.63 -15.70
CA ASP A 37 -27.38 18.15 -15.06
C ASP A 37 -27.58 17.90 -13.56
N ALA A 38 -28.33 18.78 -12.90
CA ALA A 38 -28.68 18.61 -11.50
C ALA A 38 -29.55 17.37 -11.27
N LEU A 39 -30.51 17.08 -12.16
CA LEU A 39 -31.34 15.88 -12.10
C LEU A 39 -30.55 14.60 -12.38
N LEU A 40 -29.67 14.60 -13.39
CA LEU A 40 -28.78 13.47 -13.68
C LEU A 40 -27.86 13.16 -12.50
N PHE A 41 -27.31 14.20 -11.86
CA PHE A 41 -26.53 14.03 -10.64
C PHE A 41 -27.38 13.45 -9.49
N ALA A 42 -28.60 13.95 -9.29
CA ALA A 42 -29.50 13.42 -8.27
C ALA A 42 -29.83 11.93 -8.50
N ALA A 43 -30.13 11.55 -9.74
CA ALA A 43 -30.40 10.16 -10.11
C ALA A 43 -29.18 9.27 -9.88
N LYS A 44 -27.99 9.69 -10.33
CA LYS A 44 -26.74 8.97 -10.09
C LYS A 44 -26.49 8.71 -8.61
N ILE A 45 -26.70 9.73 -7.77
CA ILE A 45 -26.51 9.62 -6.32
C ILE A 45 -27.49 8.61 -5.68
N GLU A 46 -28.73 8.54 -6.14
CA GLU A 46 -29.67 7.53 -5.64
C GLU A 46 -29.30 6.12 -6.11
N VAL A 47 -28.82 5.95 -7.35
CA VAL A 47 -28.29 4.67 -7.85
C VAL A 47 -27.05 4.24 -7.04
N ASP A 48 -26.09 5.14 -6.83
CA ASP A 48 -24.87 4.86 -6.08
C ASP A 48 -25.18 4.49 -4.61
N LYS A 49 -26.22 5.11 -4.00
CA LYS A 49 -26.69 4.73 -2.65
C LYS A 49 -27.33 3.35 -2.64
N ALA A 50 -28.20 3.06 -3.61
CA ALA A 50 -28.87 1.76 -3.72
C ALA A 50 -27.85 0.63 -3.95
N ALA A 51 -26.81 0.89 -4.75
CA ALA A 51 -25.71 -0.03 -5.01
C ALA A 51 -24.67 -0.12 -3.87
N GLY A 52 -24.79 0.71 -2.82
CA GLY A 52 -23.81 0.79 -1.73
C GLY A 52 -22.44 1.37 -2.13
N ALA A 53 -22.32 1.90 -3.35
CA ALA A 53 -21.12 2.50 -3.93
C ALA A 53 -20.99 4.01 -3.69
N PHE A 54 -21.92 4.60 -2.92
CA PHE A 54 -21.93 6.03 -2.63
C PHE A 54 -20.66 6.46 -1.86
N VAL A 55 -19.86 7.30 -2.50
CA VAL A 55 -18.70 7.97 -1.91
C VAL A 55 -19.01 9.46 -1.74
N PRO A 56 -18.92 10.04 -0.52
CA PRO A 56 -19.13 11.47 -0.33
C PRO A 56 -18.15 12.30 -1.17
N SER A 57 -18.62 13.40 -1.77
CA SER A 57 -17.76 14.29 -2.59
C SER A 57 -16.55 14.86 -1.82
N SER A 58 -16.66 14.98 -0.49
CA SER A 58 -15.59 15.40 0.41
C SER A 58 -14.64 14.27 0.81
N ALA A 59 -15.04 13.01 0.65
CA ALA A 59 -14.23 11.85 1.06
C ALA A 59 -12.99 11.67 0.18
N GLY A 60 -13.09 12.04 -1.10
CA GLY A 60 -11.97 12.01 -2.07
C GLY A 60 -11.01 13.20 -1.98
N GLN A 61 -11.30 14.21 -1.16
CA GLN A 61 -10.44 15.39 -0.97
C GLN A 61 -9.25 15.12 -0.04
N MET A 62 -9.29 13.99 0.67
CA MET A 62 -8.21 13.54 1.53
C MET A 62 -6.97 13.21 0.68
N THR A 63 -5.81 13.59 1.18
CA THR A 63 -4.53 13.31 0.55
C THR A 63 -4.08 11.89 0.85
N VAL A 64 -3.15 11.37 0.04
CA VAL A 64 -2.53 10.07 0.29
C VAL A 64 -1.77 10.07 1.62
N SER A 65 -1.08 11.17 1.98
CA SER A 65 -0.35 11.28 3.25
C SER A 65 -1.25 11.11 4.48
N GLU A 66 -2.41 11.78 4.51
CA GLU A 66 -3.33 11.67 5.65
C GLU A 66 -3.83 10.22 5.83
N LEU A 67 -4.02 9.48 4.74
CA LEU A 67 -4.36 8.06 4.82
C LEU A 67 -3.16 7.20 5.19
N ALA A 68 -1.97 7.52 4.67
CA ALA A 68 -0.74 6.80 4.95
C ALA A 68 -0.41 6.81 6.44
N ASP A 69 -0.63 7.91 7.15
CA ASP A 69 -0.40 7.99 8.60
C ASP A 69 -1.25 6.96 9.34
N THR A 70 -2.56 6.92 9.07
CA THR A 70 -3.46 5.94 9.69
C THR A 70 -3.10 4.50 9.33
N TRP A 71 -2.70 4.28 8.08
CA TRP A 71 -2.31 2.96 7.57
C TRP A 71 -0.99 2.48 8.21
N LEU A 72 0.01 3.34 8.31
CA LEU A 72 1.31 3.05 8.92
C LEU A 72 1.13 2.76 10.42
N GLN A 73 0.32 3.54 11.14
CA GLN A 73 0.04 3.27 12.55
C GLN A 73 -0.61 1.89 12.77
N LYS A 74 -1.54 1.51 11.90
CA LYS A 74 -2.14 0.16 11.92
C LYS A 74 -1.10 -0.93 11.62
N LYS A 75 -0.18 -0.69 10.67
CA LYS A 75 0.91 -1.63 10.38
C LYS A 75 1.93 -1.71 11.50
N HIS A 76 2.25 -0.62 12.18
CA HIS A 76 3.15 -0.59 13.32
C HIS A 76 2.68 -1.53 14.45
N ARG A 77 1.37 -1.57 14.70
CA ARG A 77 0.76 -2.42 15.74
C ARG A 77 0.61 -3.89 15.35
N SER A 78 0.56 -4.21 14.05
CA SER A 78 0.19 -5.54 13.56
C SER A 78 1.33 -6.28 12.86
N ALA A 79 2.38 -5.60 12.42
CA ALA A 79 3.51 -6.19 11.72
C ALA A 79 4.73 -6.31 12.64
N ALA A 80 5.58 -7.30 12.37
CA ALA A 80 6.88 -7.39 13.01
C ALA A 80 7.69 -6.09 12.80
N PRO A 81 8.48 -5.63 13.80
CA PRO A 81 9.20 -4.35 13.73
C PRO A 81 10.11 -4.19 12.51
N SER A 82 10.73 -5.27 12.03
CA SER A 82 11.56 -5.27 10.83
C SER A 82 10.75 -5.05 9.54
N HIS A 83 9.58 -5.67 9.46
CA HIS A 83 8.67 -5.51 8.33
C HIS A 83 8.06 -4.10 8.32
N TYR A 84 7.65 -3.58 9.48
CA TYR A 84 7.17 -2.19 9.59
C TYR A 84 8.21 -1.18 9.07
N ARG A 85 9.45 -1.25 9.56
CA ARG A 85 10.55 -0.38 9.11
C ARG A 85 10.75 -0.42 7.59
N THR A 86 10.58 -1.61 7.00
CA THR A 86 10.67 -1.80 5.56
C THR A 86 9.55 -1.09 4.80
N LEU A 87 8.31 -1.13 5.31
CA LEU A 87 7.16 -0.43 4.72
C LEU A 87 7.27 1.09 4.88
N GLU A 88 7.60 1.56 6.08
CA GLU A 88 7.77 2.98 6.40
C GLU A 88 8.90 3.60 5.56
N SER A 89 10.06 2.94 5.46
CA SER A 89 11.15 3.41 4.60
C SER A 89 10.72 3.50 3.13
N SER A 90 9.98 2.50 2.64
CA SER A 90 9.45 2.51 1.27
C SER A 90 8.44 3.63 1.05
N TRP A 91 7.59 3.93 2.04
CA TRP A 91 6.68 5.07 2.02
C TRP A 91 7.48 6.37 1.90
N ARG A 92 8.37 6.64 2.85
CA ARG A 92 9.14 7.90 2.94
C ARG A 92 10.00 8.17 1.71
N THR A 93 10.65 7.14 1.16
CA THR A 93 11.67 7.32 0.12
C THR A 93 11.13 7.21 -1.30
N LYS A 94 10.04 6.46 -1.52
CA LYS A 94 9.54 6.17 -2.88
C LYS A 94 8.11 6.64 -3.11
N VAL A 95 7.21 6.50 -2.14
CA VAL A 95 5.78 6.78 -2.33
C VAL A 95 5.43 8.23 -1.99
N ALA A 96 5.80 8.70 -0.79
CA ALA A 96 5.47 10.04 -0.30
C ALA A 96 5.93 11.17 -1.23
N PRO A 97 7.14 11.13 -1.85
CA PRO A 97 7.60 12.21 -2.73
C PRO A 97 6.70 12.44 -3.95
N SER A 98 6.10 11.38 -4.49
CA SER A 98 5.24 11.46 -5.69
C SER A 98 3.76 11.61 -5.34
N TRP A 99 3.31 10.98 -4.26
CA TRP A 99 1.88 10.79 -3.98
C TRP A 99 1.38 11.51 -2.74
N GLY A 100 2.26 11.90 -1.81
CA GLY A 100 1.85 12.35 -0.47
C GLY A 100 0.85 13.49 -0.47
N THR A 101 1.07 14.50 -1.33
CA THR A 101 0.20 15.69 -1.45
C THR A 101 -0.97 15.50 -2.41
N ARG A 102 -1.01 14.39 -3.16
CA ARG A 102 -2.06 14.11 -4.13
C ARG A 102 -3.34 13.71 -3.39
N ARG A 103 -4.48 14.16 -3.90
CA ARG A 103 -5.79 13.72 -3.42
C ARG A 103 -6.05 12.31 -3.93
N ILE A 104 -6.68 11.49 -3.10
CA ILE A 104 -6.96 10.09 -3.47
C ILE A 104 -7.87 9.94 -4.68
N ALA A 105 -8.78 10.90 -4.90
CA ALA A 105 -9.69 10.88 -6.04
C ALA A 105 -9.00 11.22 -7.37
N ASP A 106 -7.84 11.86 -7.32
CA ASP A 106 -7.11 12.31 -8.51
C ASP A 106 -6.07 11.26 -8.97
N VAL A 107 -5.86 10.20 -8.18
CA VAL A 107 -4.92 9.12 -8.53
C VAL A 107 -5.53 8.22 -9.61
N THR A 108 -4.83 8.09 -10.73
CA THR A 108 -5.26 7.23 -11.84
C THR A 108 -4.31 6.06 -12.05
N THR A 109 -4.80 4.96 -12.63
CA THR A 109 -3.99 3.78 -12.94
C THR A 109 -2.83 4.12 -13.87
N HIS A 110 -3.07 4.94 -14.90
CA HIS A 110 -2.04 5.38 -15.83
C HIS A 110 -0.91 6.17 -15.14
N GLU A 111 -1.23 7.07 -14.20
CA GLU A 111 -0.21 7.77 -13.43
C GLU A 111 0.60 6.81 -12.54
N VAL A 112 -0.04 5.77 -11.98
CA VAL A 112 0.66 4.74 -11.20
C VAL A 112 1.60 3.93 -12.09
N GLU A 113 1.19 3.58 -13.29
CA GLU A 113 2.03 2.86 -14.26
C GLU A 113 3.22 3.70 -14.70
N ALA A 114 3.00 4.98 -15.03
CA ALA A 114 4.09 5.91 -15.35
C ALA A 114 5.11 6.01 -14.20
N TRP A 115 4.63 6.15 -12.97
CA TRP A 115 5.48 6.18 -11.79
C TRP A 115 6.26 4.86 -11.57
N ILE A 116 5.66 3.70 -11.84
CA ILE A 116 6.37 2.41 -11.80
C ILE A 116 7.50 2.39 -12.84
N ALA A 117 7.24 2.88 -14.06
CA ALA A 117 8.24 2.96 -15.11
C ALA A 117 9.40 3.88 -14.71
N ASP A 118 9.11 5.03 -14.10
CA ASP A 118 10.13 5.96 -13.60
C ASP A 118 10.99 5.33 -12.51
N LEU A 119 10.41 4.57 -11.58
CA LEU A 119 11.17 3.89 -10.55
C LEU A 119 12.15 2.87 -11.13
N VAL A 120 11.73 2.13 -12.16
CA VAL A 120 12.59 1.17 -12.88
C VAL A 120 13.67 1.92 -13.66
N GLY A 121 13.32 2.99 -14.38
CA GLY A 121 14.26 3.82 -15.15
C GLY A 121 15.34 4.47 -14.27
N ASN A 122 14.99 4.81 -13.03
CA ASN A 122 15.92 5.33 -12.01
C ASN A 122 16.77 4.24 -11.31
N GLY A 123 16.78 3.01 -11.83
CA GLY A 123 17.61 1.92 -11.32
C GLY A 123 17.10 1.25 -10.04
N SER A 124 15.84 1.46 -9.66
CA SER A 124 15.27 0.76 -8.48
C SER A 124 15.08 -0.73 -8.80
N GLY A 125 15.65 -1.61 -7.97
CA GLY A 125 15.49 -3.06 -8.15
C GLY A 125 14.04 -3.53 -8.02
N THR A 126 13.70 -4.63 -8.70
CA THR A 126 12.34 -5.20 -8.78
C THR A 126 11.64 -5.31 -7.41
N THR A 127 12.32 -5.84 -6.39
CA THR A 127 11.75 -6.00 -5.05
C THR A 127 11.36 -4.65 -4.43
N THR A 128 12.18 -3.62 -4.66
CA THR A 128 11.93 -2.26 -4.17
C THR A 128 10.74 -1.64 -4.88
N VAL A 129 10.66 -1.74 -6.21
CA VAL A 129 9.53 -1.23 -7.00
C VAL A 129 8.23 -1.88 -6.58
N ARG A 130 8.19 -3.22 -6.51
CA ARG A 130 7.00 -3.96 -6.09
C ARG A 130 6.57 -3.62 -4.66
N ARG A 131 7.53 -3.37 -3.76
CA ARG A 131 7.23 -2.94 -2.39
C ARG A 131 6.61 -1.54 -2.36
N ALA A 132 7.20 -0.58 -3.07
CA ALA A 132 6.66 0.78 -3.15
C ALA A 132 5.23 0.77 -3.72
N HIS A 133 5.01 0.01 -4.79
CA HIS A 133 3.67 -0.22 -5.34
C HIS A 133 2.72 -0.86 -4.30
N SER A 134 3.16 -1.90 -3.60
CA SER A 134 2.34 -2.58 -2.59
C SER A 134 1.95 -1.66 -1.43
N VAL A 135 2.82 -0.71 -1.06
CA VAL A 135 2.53 0.31 -0.04
C VAL A 135 1.42 1.25 -0.55
N LEU A 136 1.56 1.82 -1.75
CA LEU A 136 0.54 2.69 -2.35
C LEU A 136 -0.81 1.96 -2.49
N ALA A 137 -0.80 0.76 -3.06
CA ALA A 137 -1.99 -0.06 -3.22
C ALA A 137 -2.62 -0.43 -1.86
N GLY A 138 -1.81 -0.66 -0.82
CA GLY A 138 -2.28 -0.91 0.54
C GLY A 138 -3.00 0.30 1.15
N ILE A 139 -2.44 1.50 0.98
CA ILE A 139 -3.01 2.76 1.49
C ILE A 139 -4.35 3.04 0.79
N LEU A 140 -4.38 2.99 -0.55
CA LEU A 140 -5.60 3.19 -1.32
C LEU A 140 -6.64 2.09 -1.08
N GLY A 141 -6.19 0.87 -0.78
CA GLY A 141 -7.07 -0.24 -0.39
C GLY A 141 -7.83 0.01 0.92
N ASP A 142 -7.20 0.66 1.91
CA ASP A 142 -7.90 1.06 3.14
C ASP A 142 -8.90 2.20 2.87
N ALA A 143 -8.65 3.08 1.89
CA ALA A 143 -9.63 4.08 1.44
C ALA A 143 -10.86 3.44 0.77
N VAL A 144 -10.67 2.38 -0.03
CA VAL A 144 -11.79 1.61 -0.60
C VAL A 144 -12.61 0.93 0.51
N LYS A 145 -11.95 0.28 1.49
CA LYS A 145 -12.64 -0.31 2.64
C LYS A 145 -13.43 0.71 3.46
N ALA A 146 -12.90 1.93 3.59
CA ALA A 146 -13.57 3.04 4.25
C ALA A 146 -14.63 3.73 3.38
N ARG A 147 -14.95 3.20 2.19
CA ARG A 147 -15.89 3.79 1.21
C ARG A 147 -15.56 5.24 0.83
N ARG A 148 -14.26 5.56 0.78
CA ARG A 148 -13.72 6.85 0.30
C ARG A 148 -13.31 6.81 -1.16
N LEU A 149 -13.08 5.60 -1.69
CA LEU A 149 -12.88 5.32 -3.10
C LEU A 149 -13.79 4.16 -3.50
N THR A 150 -14.29 4.19 -4.74
CA THR A 150 -15.08 3.09 -5.30
C THR A 150 -14.20 1.91 -5.69
N ALA A 151 -13.01 2.18 -6.22
CA ALA A 151 -12.03 1.18 -6.65
C ALA A 151 -10.61 1.65 -6.34
N ASN A 152 -9.66 0.71 -6.32
CA ASN A 152 -8.25 1.00 -6.07
C ASN A 152 -7.50 1.14 -7.39
N PRO A 153 -7.10 2.36 -7.82
CA PRO A 153 -6.44 2.57 -9.10
C PRO A 153 -5.06 1.91 -9.19
N ALA A 154 -4.43 1.57 -8.07
CA ALA A 154 -3.12 0.93 -8.05
C ALA A 154 -3.19 -0.61 -8.10
N ARG A 155 -4.37 -1.23 -8.09
CA ARG A 155 -4.47 -2.71 -7.99
C ARG A 155 -4.24 -3.43 -9.31
N ASP A 156 -4.75 -2.88 -10.40
CA ASP A 156 -4.80 -3.52 -11.72
C ASP A 156 -3.79 -2.90 -12.69
N VAL A 157 -2.54 -2.74 -12.24
CA VAL A 157 -1.45 -2.23 -13.08
C VAL A 157 -0.76 -3.38 -13.83
N GLU A 158 -0.44 -3.17 -15.10
CA GLU A 158 0.08 -4.23 -15.97
C GLU A 158 1.62 -4.27 -16.01
N ASN A 159 2.27 -3.13 -15.74
CA ASN A 159 3.71 -2.95 -15.94
C ASN A 159 4.60 -3.27 -14.72
N LEU A 160 4.08 -4.03 -13.74
CA LEU A 160 4.86 -4.44 -12.57
C LEU A 160 6.04 -5.35 -12.96
N PRO A 161 7.29 -5.01 -12.58
CA PRO A 161 8.44 -5.80 -12.96
C PRO A 161 8.34 -7.22 -12.39
N ARG A 162 8.60 -8.22 -13.24
CA ARG A 162 8.57 -9.64 -12.86
C ARG A 162 9.72 -9.94 -11.91
N ARG A 163 9.45 -10.74 -10.87
CA ARG A 163 10.52 -11.25 -10.00
C ARG A 163 11.40 -12.17 -10.83
N GLY A 164 12.66 -11.79 -11.00
CA GLY A 164 13.66 -12.71 -11.54
C GLY A 164 13.83 -13.89 -10.58
N SER A 165 13.93 -15.10 -11.14
CA SER A 165 14.47 -16.23 -10.39
C SER A 165 15.97 -16.03 -10.29
N ARG A 166 16.47 -15.70 -9.10
CA ARG A 166 17.90 -15.79 -8.85
C ARG A 166 18.19 -17.27 -8.59
N ARG A 167 19.08 -17.87 -9.39
CA ARG A 167 19.59 -19.20 -9.05
C ARG A 167 20.25 -19.12 -7.69
N HIS A 168 19.71 -19.86 -6.73
CA HIS A 168 20.37 -20.09 -5.46
C HIS A 168 21.50 -21.09 -5.74
N THR A 169 22.74 -20.65 -5.54
CA THR A 169 23.89 -21.54 -5.54
C THR A 169 24.01 -22.13 -4.15
N TYR A 170 23.88 -23.44 -4.05
CA TYR A 170 24.04 -24.18 -2.80
C TYR A 170 25.45 -24.80 -2.78
N LEU A 171 26.09 -24.76 -1.61
CA LEU A 171 27.37 -25.42 -1.41
C LEU A 171 27.14 -26.92 -1.18
N THR A 172 27.97 -27.75 -1.80
CA THR A 172 28.11 -29.17 -1.45
C THR A 172 28.75 -29.32 -0.08
N ALA A 173 28.61 -30.48 0.56
CA ALA A 173 29.24 -30.75 1.86
C ALA A 173 30.78 -30.53 1.82
N ALA A 174 31.43 -30.94 0.73
CA ALA A 174 32.87 -30.72 0.54
C ALA A 174 33.22 -29.23 0.41
N GLU A 175 32.38 -28.44 -0.26
CA GLU A 175 32.55 -26.97 -0.34
C GLU A 175 32.32 -26.28 1.00
N VAL A 176 31.35 -26.75 1.80
CA VAL A 176 31.13 -26.27 3.16
C VAL A 176 32.35 -26.51 4.03
N HIS A 177 32.95 -27.70 3.99
CA HIS A 177 34.18 -27.98 4.74
C HIS A 177 35.34 -27.08 4.30
N ARG A 178 35.56 -26.92 2.98
CA ARG A 178 36.57 -26.00 2.46
C ARG A 178 36.35 -24.56 2.91
N LEU A 179 35.10 -24.09 2.89
CA LEU A 179 34.74 -22.77 3.39
C LEU A 179 35.02 -22.65 4.90
N ALA A 180 34.66 -23.68 5.68
CA ALA A 180 34.85 -23.68 7.12
C ALA A 180 36.33 -23.66 7.51
N ASP A 181 37.18 -24.39 6.78
CA ASP A 181 38.63 -24.42 7.02
C ASP A 181 39.31 -23.09 6.65
N GLN A 182 38.77 -22.35 5.67
CA GLN A 182 39.23 -21.00 5.32
C GLN A 182 38.64 -19.90 6.21
N ALA A 183 37.50 -20.16 6.86
CA ALA A 183 36.83 -19.23 7.77
C ALA A 183 37.49 -19.27 9.17
N ALA A 184 38.74 -18.79 9.25
CA ALA A 184 39.54 -18.71 10.47
C ALA A 184 38.71 -18.34 11.71
N GLY A 185 38.87 -19.07 12.82
CA GLY A 185 38.12 -18.85 14.08
C GLY A 185 36.60 -19.13 14.03
N TYR A 186 35.99 -19.13 12.84
CA TYR A 186 34.56 -19.30 12.61
C TYR A 186 34.19 -20.68 12.05
N ARG A 187 35.15 -21.59 11.95
CA ARG A 187 34.94 -22.96 11.44
C ARG A 187 33.72 -23.64 12.04
N THR A 188 33.63 -23.67 13.37
CA THR A 188 32.49 -24.28 14.08
C THR A 188 31.16 -23.62 13.74
N LEU A 189 31.14 -22.29 13.62
CA LEU A 189 29.93 -21.53 13.25
C LEU A 189 29.47 -21.87 11.83
N VAL A 190 30.39 -21.97 10.87
CA VAL A 190 30.09 -22.35 9.48
C VAL A 190 29.48 -23.75 9.42
N LEU A 191 30.04 -24.71 10.15
CA LEU A 191 29.53 -26.09 10.19
C LEU A 191 28.14 -26.17 10.84
N ILE A 192 27.93 -25.47 11.96
CA ILE A 192 26.62 -25.42 12.62
C ILE A 192 25.56 -24.82 11.69
N LEU A 193 25.85 -23.69 11.04
CA LEU A 193 24.92 -23.05 10.10
C LEU A 193 24.57 -23.98 8.92
N ALA A 194 25.57 -24.68 8.37
CA ALA A 194 25.38 -25.51 7.18
C ALA A 194 24.67 -26.84 7.48
N PHE A 195 24.99 -27.51 8.59
CA PHE A 195 24.50 -28.86 8.88
C PHE A 195 23.31 -28.90 9.84
N CYS A 196 23.15 -27.91 10.71
CA CYS A 196 21.99 -27.82 11.61
C CYS A 196 20.84 -27.01 11.01
N GLY A 197 21.04 -26.35 9.86
CA GLY A 197 19.99 -25.59 9.17
C GLY A 197 19.54 -24.33 9.90
N LEU A 198 20.33 -23.85 10.87
CA LEU A 198 20.01 -22.65 11.64
C LEU A 198 20.10 -21.40 10.76
N ARG A 199 19.15 -20.48 10.93
CA ARG A 199 19.29 -19.13 10.37
C ARG A 199 20.38 -18.37 11.12
N TRP A 200 21.01 -17.40 10.46
CA TRP A 200 22.03 -16.56 11.09
C TRP A 200 21.59 -15.98 12.44
N SER A 201 20.35 -15.48 12.54
CA SER A 201 19.80 -14.93 13.78
C SER A 201 19.61 -15.96 14.89
N GLU A 202 19.42 -17.23 14.54
CA GLU A 202 19.29 -18.34 15.50
C GLU A 202 20.67 -18.76 15.98
N ALA A 203 21.64 -18.89 15.07
CA ALA A 203 23.01 -19.27 15.42
C ALA A 203 23.70 -18.27 16.36
N ILE A 204 23.50 -16.96 16.16
CA ILE A 204 24.06 -15.94 17.07
C ILE A 204 23.33 -15.83 18.42
N ALA A 205 22.09 -16.34 18.49
CA ALA A 205 21.30 -16.35 19.73
C ALA A 205 21.51 -17.64 20.54
N LEU A 206 22.23 -18.62 19.99
CA LEU A 206 22.47 -19.92 20.57
C LEU A 206 23.27 -19.81 21.88
N ARG A 207 22.76 -20.44 22.93
CA ARG A 207 23.39 -20.51 24.26
C ARG A 207 23.81 -21.94 24.58
N VAL A 208 24.72 -22.09 25.53
CA VAL A 208 25.16 -23.42 26.00
C VAL A 208 23.98 -24.27 26.47
N GLY A 209 22.99 -23.66 27.12
CA GLY A 209 21.77 -24.36 27.57
C GLY A 209 20.82 -24.83 26.46
N ASP A 210 21.03 -24.40 25.21
CA ASP A 210 20.25 -24.89 24.06
C ASP A 210 20.84 -26.21 23.50
N VAL A 211 22.02 -26.62 23.96
CA VAL A 211 22.71 -27.84 23.54
C VAL A 211 22.59 -28.89 24.64
N ASN A 212 21.74 -29.88 24.40
CA ASN A 212 21.71 -31.07 25.25
C ASN A 212 22.90 -31.96 24.90
N SER A 213 23.93 -31.97 25.75
CA SER A 213 24.91 -33.05 25.71
C SER A 213 24.20 -34.31 26.16
N CYS A 214 23.89 -35.21 25.23
CA CYS A 214 23.54 -36.59 25.56
C CYS A 214 24.76 -37.30 26.14
N VAL A 215 25.15 -36.93 27.36
CA VAL A 215 25.97 -37.78 28.22
C VAL A 215 24.98 -38.32 29.23
N ALA A 216 24.44 -39.49 28.93
CA ALA A 216 23.76 -40.31 29.90
C ALA A 216 24.77 -40.61 31.01
N GLY A 217 24.52 -40.08 32.21
CA GLY A 217 25.08 -40.56 33.47
C GLY A 217 24.02 -41.37 34.20
#